data_AF-A0ABD2YNB5-F1
#
_entry.id   AF-A0ABD2YNB5-F1
#
_cell.length_a   1.000
_cell.length_b   1.000
_cell.length_c   1.000
_cell.angle_alpha   90.00
_cell.angle_beta   90.00
_cell.angle_gamma   90.00
#
_symmetry.space_group_name_H-M   'P 1'
#
loop_
_entity.id
_entity.type
_entity.pdbx_description
1 polymer ?
#
loop_
_entity_poly.entity_id
_entity_poly.type
_entity_poly.pdbx_seq_one_letter_code
_entity_poly.pdbx_strand_id
1 'polypeptide(L)'
;MQSGCVELEGPNLEEFSYWNFANPDEEEPLSLPPPCYLKMCECKKLKRLYLYGIAIKDEFLIGIARKFPIFEELTIKYCILLQTINISSQTIKRVNLNTISNWEYKEARFDVPNIVHFKYRGNSINLFSSTAPSSPLVFDLKCHDRDILETSWFSELNELLTKINKSEISIEIGL
;
A
#
# COMPACT_ATOMS: atom_id res chain seq x y z
N MET A 1 7.15 -22.59 15.39
CA MET A 1 6.28 -22.35 14.22
C MET A 1 7.19 -22.16 13.01
N GLN A 2 7.07 -23.01 11.98
CA GLN A 2 7.85 -22.87 10.75
C GLN A 2 7.31 -21.68 9.97
N SER A 3 8.08 -20.59 9.90
CA SER A 3 7.84 -19.54 8.91
C SER A 3 8.14 -20.09 7.52
N GLY A 4 7.14 -20.13 6.65
CA GLY A 4 7.33 -20.46 5.24
C GLY A 4 8.07 -19.31 4.54
N CYS A 5 9.02 -19.65 3.67
CA CYS A 5 9.60 -18.71 2.71
C CYS A 5 9.01 -19.02 1.34
N VAL A 6 8.37 -18.02 0.71
CA VAL A 6 7.92 -18.12 -0.67
C VAL A 6 9.01 -17.50 -1.55
N GLU A 7 9.76 -18.34 -2.26
CA GLU A 7 10.66 -17.91 -3.31
C GLU A 7 9.95 -18.01 -4.66
N LEU A 8 9.92 -16.92 -5.43
CA LEU A 8 9.28 -16.88 -6.74
C LEU A 8 10.29 -16.58 -7.82
N GLU A 9 10.38 -17.51 -8.77
CA GLU A 9 11.09 -17.36 -10.03
C GLU A 9 10.11 -17.54 -11.18
N GLY A 10 9.86 -16.45 -11.90
CA GLY A 10 8.87 -16.41 -12.97
C GLY A 10 9.23 -15.34 -14.00
N PRO A 11 10.04 -15.65 -15.02
CA PRO A 11 10.48 -14.65 -16.00
C PRO A 11 9.31 -14.03 -16.80
N ASN A 12 8.17 -14.73 -16.84
CA ASN A 12 6.94 -14.28 -17.50
C ASN A 12 5.81 -13.96 -16.53
N LEU A 13 6.05 -13.91 -15.22
CA LEU A 13 5.03 -13.64 -14.23
C LEU A 13 4.56 -12.18 -14.37
N GLU A 14 3.28 -11.99 -14.73
CA GLU A 14 2.69 -10.66 -14.88
C GLU A 14 1.93 -10.20 -13.64
N GLU A 15 1.41 -11.14 -12.87
CA GLU A 15 0.64 -10.88 -11.66
C GLU A 15 1.06 -11.88 -10.59
N PHE A 16 1.24 -11.38 -9.37
CA PHE A 16 1.43 -12.22 -8.20
C PHE A 16 0.47 -11.81 -7.09
N SER A 17 -0.14 -12.81 -6.46
CA SER A 17 -1.08 -12.63 -5.37
C SER A 17 -0.82 -13.63 -4.27
N TYR A 18 -0.60 -13.15 -3.04
CA TYR A 18 -0.41 -13.99 -1.84
C TYR A 18 -1.32 -13.56 -0.71
N TRP A 19 -2.12 -14.52 -0.24
CA TRP A 19 -3.19 -14.29 0.70
C TRP A 19 -3.01 -15.21 1.90
N ASN A 20 -2.70 -14.62 3.06
CA ASN A 20 -2.49 -15.36 4.31
C ASN A 20 -3.76 -15.48 5.17
N PHE A 21 -4.90 -15.02 4.65
CA PHE A 21 -6.20 -15.05 5.31
C PHE A 21 -7.21 -15.83 4.48
N ALA A 22 -8.24 -16.36 5.13
CA ALA A 22 -9.29 -17.14 4.47
C ALA A 22 -10.19 -16.28 3.55
N ASN A 23 -10.26 -14.96 3.76
CA ASN A 23 -11.13 -14.05 3.01
C ASN A 23 -10.45 -12.68 2.72
N PRO A 24 -10.35 -12.23 1.45
CA PRO A 24 -9.79 -10.93 1.07
C PRO A 24 -10.68 -9.71 1.37
N ASP A 25 -11.98 -9.97 1.57
CA ASP A 25 -13.02 -8.96 1.72
C ASP A 25 -13.39 -8.73 3.20
N GLU A 26 -12.78 -9.49 4.13
CA GLU A 26 -12.89 -9.20 5.56
C GLU A 26 -12.19 -7.89 5.90
N GLU A 27 -12.86 -7.07 6.70
CA GLU A 27 -12.39 -5.71 7.01
C GLU A 27 -11.10 -5.69 7.83
N GLU A 28 -10.93 -6.65 8.73
CA GLU A 28 -9.73 -6.83 9.56
C GLU A 28 -9.68 -8.28 10.08
N PRO A 29 -8.54 -8.97 10.00
CA PRO A 29 -8.43 -10.37 10.45
C PRO A 29 -8.45 -10.48 11.98
N LEU A 30 -9.26 -11.41 12.52
CA LEU A 30 -9.39 -11.66 13.98
C LEU A 30 -8.07 -12.12 14.65
N SER A 31 -7.14 -12.70 13.89
CA SER A 31 -5.83 -13.10 14.37
C SER A 31 -4.80 -13.01 13.24
N LEU A 32 -3.58 -12.61 13.58
CA LEU A 32 -2.51 -12.53 12.59
C LEU A 32 -1.96 -13.94 12.29
N PRO A 33 -1.95 -14.35 11.02
CA PRO A 33 -1.37 -15.61 10.61
C PRO A 33 0.14 -15.61 10.86
N PRO A 34 0.78 -16.78 10.97
CA PRO A 34 2.22 -16.87 11.15
C PRO A 34 2.96 -16.08 10.08
N PRO A 35 4.05 -15.37 10.44
CA PRO A 35 4.80 -14.59 9.48
C PRO A 35 5.37 -15.49 8.38
N CYS A 36 4.96 -15.22 7.15
CA CYS A 36 5.52 -15.80 5.93
C CYS A 36 6.39 -14.76 5.24
N TYR A 37 7.63 -15.12 4.91
CA TYR A 37 8.56 -14.22 4.23
C TYR A 37 8.45 -14.41 2.72
N LEU A 38 8.43 -13.30 2.00
CA LEU A 38 8.44 -13.30 0.54
C LEU A 38 9.79 -12.85 0.02
N LYS A 39 10.35 -13.64 -0.86
CA LYS A 39 11.55 -13.28 -1.63
C LYS A 39 11.22 -13.43 -3.11
N MET A 40 11.19 -12.30 -3.80
CA MET A 40 10.97 -12.26 -5.25
C MET A 40 12.28 -11.93 -5.94
N CYS A 41 12.61 -12.72 -6.95
CA CYS A 41 13.67 -12.40 -7.91
C CYS A 41 13.22 -11.27 -8.85
N GLU A 42 14.13 -10.78 -9.71
CA GLU A 42 13.80 -9.73 -10.69
C GLU A 42 12.76 -10.22 -11.71
N CYS A 43 11.48 -9.99 -11.44
CA CYS A 43 10.37 -10.39 -12.31
C CYS A 43 10.09 -9.26 -13.31
N LYS A 44 10.84 -9.26 -14.43
CA LYS A 44 10.82 -8.15 -15.40
C LYS A 44 9.46 -7.90 -16.07
N LYS A 45 8.56 -8.88 -16.06
CA LYS A 45 7.21 -8.77 -16.62
C LYS A 45 6.12 -8.52 -15.58
N LEU A 46 6.47 -8.43 -14.29
CA LEU A 46 5.48 -8.25 -13.23
C LEU A 46 4.87 -6.85 -13.31
N LYS A 47 3.56 -6.82 -13.49
CA LYS A 47 2.74 -5.62 -13.54
C LYS A 47 1.96 -5.41 -12.25
N ARG A 48 1.52 -6.49 -11.59
CA ARG A 48 0.59 -6.41 -10.46
C ARG A 48 1.05 -7.28 -9.29
N LEU A 49 1.03 -6.72 -8.08
CA LEU A 49 1.49 -7.36 -6.87
C LEU A 49 0.48 -7.14 -5.75
N TYR A 50 -0.06 -8.25 -5.24
CA TYR A 50 -1.17 -8.31 -4.31
C TYR A 50 -0.72 -9.06 -3.05
N LEU A 51 -0.45 -8.34 -1.97
CA LEU A 51 0.12 -8.89 -0.74
C LEU A 51 -0.81 -8.68 0.46
N TYR A 52 -1.24 -9.78 1.08
CA TYR A 52 -2.24 -9.76 2.15
C TYR A 52 -1.74 -10.60 3.33
N GLY A 53 -1.43 -9.94 4.45
CA GLY A 53 -1.04 -10.62 5.69
C GLY A 53 0.35 -11.26 5.65
N ILE A 54 1.23 -10.72 4.82
CA ILE A 54 2.56 -11.27 4.63
C ILE A 54 3.59 -10.49 5.45
N ALA A 55 4.61 -11.19 5.95
CA ALA A 55 5.65 -10.63 6.78
C ALA A 55 6.77 -10.02 5.92
N ILE A 56 6.42 -8.99 5.15
CA ILE A 56 7.40 -8.15 4.43
C ILE A 56 7.91 -7.05 5.36
N LYS A 57 9.21 -6.76 5.26
CA LYS A 57 9.86 -5.63 5.92
C LYS A 57 10.12 -4.51 4.92
N ASP A 58 10.51 -3.35 5.41
CA ASP A 58 10.82 -2.16 4.61
C ASP A 58 11.81 -2.45 3.47
N GLU A 59 12.78 -3.36 3.67
CA GLU A 59 13.78 -3.72 2.64
C GLU A 59 13.18 -4.39 1.39
N PHE A 60 11.97 -4.95 1.49
CA PHE A 60 11.27 -5.54 0.34
C PHE A 60 10.99 -4.48 -0.73
N LEU A 61 10.58 -3.29 -0.32
CA LEU A 61 10.19 -2.18 -1.20
C LEU A 61 11.40 -1.41 -1.75
N ILE A 62 12.58 -1.56 -1.16
CA ILE A 62 13.81 -0.94 -1.67
C ILE A 62 14.09 -1.44 -3.09
N GLY A 63 14.18 -0.50 -4.02
CA GLY A 63 14.47 -0.77 -5.43
C GLY A 63 13.33 -1.49 -6.16
N ILE A 64 12.09 -1.38 -5.70
CA ILE A 64 10.94 -2.06 -6.32
C ILE A 64 10.80 -1.78 -7.81
N ALA A 65 11.03 -0.54 -8.27
CA ALA A 65 11.01 -0.18 -9.69
C ALA A 65 12.12 -0.85 -10.51
N ARG A 66 13.27 -1.17 -9.89
CA ARG A 66 14.36 -1.90 -10.56
C ARG A 66 14.07 -3.40 -10.63
N LYS A 67 13.44 -3.95 -9.59
CA LYS A 67 12.99 -5.35 -9.55
C LYS A 67 11.88 -5.60 -10.57
N PHE A 68 10.94 -4.65 -10.69
CA PHE A 68 9.74 -4.74 -11.51
C PHE A 68 9.63 -3.48 -12.39
N PRO A 69 10.29 -3.44 -13.57
CA PRO A 69 10.40 -2.23 -14.39
C PRO A 69 9.07 -1.79 -15.02
N ILE A 70 8.12 -2.71 -15.22
CA ILE A 70 6.80 -2.41 -15.82
C ILE A 70 5.67 -2.46 -14.78
N PHE A 71 6.00 -2.27 -13.51
CA PHE A 71 5.09 -2.45 -12.39
C PHE A 71 4.04 -1.35 -12.29
N GLU A 72 2.77 -1.72 -12.42
CA GLU A 72 1.64 -0.79 -12.54
C GLU A 72 0.79 -0.71 -11.28
N GLU A 73 0.68 -1.79 -10.51
CA GLU A 73 -0.26 -1.88 -9.39
C GLU A 73 0.30 -2.61 -8.17
N LEU A 74 0.23 -1.91 -7.03
CA LEU A 74 0.64 -2.43 -5.74
C LEU A 74 -0.54 -2.44 -4.77
N THR A 75 -0.84 -3.61 -4.21
CA THR A 75 -1.73 -3.74 -3.07
C THR A 75 -0.99 -4.38 -1.90
N ILE A 76 -0.97 -3.70 -0.76
CA ILE A 76 -0.43 -4.21 0.50
C ILE A 76 -1.50 -4.05 1.58
N LYS A 77 -1.96 -5.18 2.12
CA LYS A 77 -2.95 -5.20 3.20
C LYS A 77 -2.42 -5.99 4.40
N TYR A 78 -2.62 -5.45 5.59
CA TYR A 78 -2.40 -6.15 6.87
C TYR A 78 -0.96 -6.68 7.06
N CYS A 79 0.04 -5.96 6.54
CA CYS A 79 1.45 -6.36 6.61
C CYS A 79 2.16 -5.69 7.80
N ILE A 80 2.03 -6.28 8.98
CA ILE A 80 2.44 -5.66 10.26
C ILE A 80 3.94 -5.51 10.50
N LEU A 81 4.81 -6.10 9.67
CA LEU A 81 6.25 -5.88 9.76
C LEU A 81 6.74 -4.71 8.91
N LEU A 82 5.88 -4.20 8.03
CA LEU A 82 6.15 -3.04 7.20
C LEU A 82 5.82 -1.78 8.00
N GLN A 83 6.84 -1.00 8.32
CA GLN A 83 6.71 0.23 9.10
C GLN A 83 6.84 1.46 8.21
N THR A 84 7.72 1.39 7.23
CA THR A 84 8.04 2.50 6.35
C THR A 84 7.87 2.09 4.90
N ILE A 85 7.15 2.93 4.15
CA ILE A 85 6.96 2.76 2.71
C ILE A 85 7.72 3.86 2.00
N ASN A 86 8.65 3.50 1.12
CA ASN A 86 9.32 4.44 0.26
C ASN A 86 9.39 3.88 -1.16
N ILE A 87 8.53 4.42 -2.03
CA ILE A 87 8.37 3.95 -3.40
C ILE A 87 8.60 5.12 -4.35
N SER A 88 9.60 4.96 -5.22
CA SER A 88 9.79 5.81 -6.40
C SER A 88 9.63 4.95 -7.64
N SER A 89 8.68 5.31 -8.51
CA SER A 89 8.41 4.58 -9.76
C SER A 89 7.70 5.46 -10.78
N GLN A 90 8.14 5.36 -12.04
CA GLN A 90 7.50 6.04 -13.16
C GLN A 90 6.34 5.22 -13.76
N THR A 91 6.18 3.96 -13.37
CA THR A 91 5.22 3.03 -14.00
C THR A 91 4.01 2.71 -13.13
N ILE A 92 4.11 2.94 -11.81
CA ILE A 92 3.01 2.67 -10.89
C ILE A 92 1.86 3.65 -11.16
N LYS A 93 0.69 3.08 -11.36
CA LYS A 93 -0.58 3.77 -11.63
C LYS A 93 -1.54 3.62 -10.45
N ARG A 94 -1.49 2.50 -9.73
CA ARG A 94 -2.45 2.18 -8.67
C ARG A 94 -1.74 1.71 -7.40
N VAL A 95 -2.14 2.29 -6.27
CA VAL A 95 -1.66 1.90 -4.94
C VAL A 95 -2.86 1.68 -4.03
N ASN A 96 -2.90 0.53 -3.36
CA ASN A 96 -3.91 0.21 -2.36
C ASN A 96 -3.23 -0.28 -1.07
N LEU A 97 -3.38 0.49 -0.02
CA LEU A 97 -2.81 0.23 1.28
C LEU A 97 -3.92 0.03 2.32
N ASN A 98 -3.78 -1.00 3.13
CA ASN A 98 -4.68 -1.24 4.26
C ASN A 98 -3.89 -1.66 5.50
N THR A 99 -4.08 -0.95 6.59
CA THR A 99 -3.51 -1.28 7.89
C THR A 99 -4.50 -2.12 8.72
N ILE A 100 -4.13 -2.44 9.96
CA ILE A 100 -5.07 -2.97 10.97
C ILE A 100 -5.28 -1.87 12.02
N SER A 101 -6.39 -1.89 12.76
CA SER A 101 -6.79 -0.81 13.67
C SER A 101 -5.73 -0.42 14.71
N ASN A 102 -4.92 -1.39 15.15
CA ASN A 102 -3.88 -1.22 16.17
C ASN A 102 -2.45 -1.11 15.61
N TRP A 103 -2.30 -0.96 14.29
CA TRP A 103 -0.99 -0.83 13.64
C TRP A 103 -1.06 0.17 12.49
N GLU A 104 -0.16 1.14 12.47
CA GLU A 104 -0.09 2.13 11.41
C GLU A 104 1.32 2.17 10.80
N TYR A 105 1.42 2.61 9.55
CA TYR A 105 2.72 2.93 8.96
C TYR A 105 3.28 4.16 9.68
N LYS A 106 4.55 4.09 10.08
CA LYS A 106 5.25 5.23 10.69
C LYS A 106 5.50 6.33 9.66
N GLU A 107 5.74 5.93 8.42
CA GLU A 107 6.03 6.84 7.32
C GLU A 107 5.67 6.17 5.99
N ALA A 108 5.04 6.93 5.09
CA ALA A 108 4.97 6.54 3.69
C ALA A 108 5.34 7.70 2.77
N ARG A 109 6.13 7.40 1.76
CA ARG A 109 6.60 8.34 0.74
C ARG A 109 6.43 7.71 -0.64
N PHE A 110 5.83 8.47 -1.53
CA PHE A 110 5.48 8.05 -2.87
C PHE A 110 5.92 9.09 -3.90
N ASP A 111 6.94 8.75 -4.68
CA ASP A 111 7.38 9.48 -5.87
C ASP A 111 6.91 8.70 -7.11
N VAL A 112 5.62 8.86 -7.42
CA VAL A 112 4.90 8.10 -8.45
C VAL A 112 4.10 9.05 -9.34
N PRO A 113 4.76 9.80 -10.25
CA PRO A 113 4.14 10.92 -10.95
C PRO A 113 2.99 10.55 -11.90
N ASN A 114 2.90 9.26 -12.26
CA ASN A 114 1.86 8.69 -13.15
C ASN A 114 0.76 7.94 -12.39
N ILE A 115 0.63 8.19 -11.08
CA ILE A 115 -0.43 7.60 -10.27
C ILE A 115 -1.80 8.15 -10.70
N VAL A 116 -2.78 7.25 -10.80
CA VAL A 116 -4.17 7.57 -11.18
C VAL A 116 -5.17 7.22 -10.07
N HIS A 117 -4.82 6.25 -9.22
CA HIS A 117 -5.69 5.80 -8.13
C HIS A 117 -4.85 5.47 -6.89
N PHE A 118 -5.22 6.08 -5.77
CA PHE A 118 -4.62 5.83 -4.48
C PHE A 118 -5.72 5.50 -3.47
N LYS A 119 -5.63 4.32 -2.87
CA LYS A 119 -6.55 3.86 -1.83
C LYS A 119 -5.78 3.61 -0.54
N TYR A 120 -6.30 4.16 0.55
CA TYR A 120 -5.76 3.97 1.88
C TYR A 120 -6.87 3.67 2.88
N ARG A 121 -6.67 2.63 3.70
CA ARG A 121 -7.45 2.41 4.92
C ARG A 121 -6.52 2.36 6.12
N GLY A 122 -6.73 3.27 7.08
CA GLY A 122 -5.94 3.39 8.30
C GLY A 122 -6.29 4.63 9.12
N ASN A 123 -5.78 4.65 10.35
CA ASN A 123 -6.04 5.70 11.35
C ASN A 123 -5.09 6.91 11.25
N SER A 124 -4.05 6.88 10.40
CA SER A 124 -3.20 8.04 10.10
C SER A 124 -2.92 8.24 8.61
N ILE A 125 -2.92 9.50 8.16
CA ILE A 125 -2.72 9.95 6.77
C ILE A 125 -1.32 10.59 6.59
N ASN A 126 -0.35 10.36 7.49
CA ASN A 126 1.04 10.83 7.39
C ASN A 126 1.85 10.24 6.20
N LEU A 127 1.17 9.86 5.13
CA LEU A 127 1.60 8.99 4.05
C LEU A 127 2.12 9.73 2.82
N PHE A 128 2.23 11.07 2.86
CA PHE A 128 2.39 11.82 1.62
C PHE A 128 3.43 12.94 1.67
N SER A 129 4.53 12.68 0.96
CA SER A 129 5.42 13.68 0.38
C SER A 129 5.48 13.47 -1.14
N SER A 130 4.34 13.49 -1.84
CA SER A 130 4.38 13.30 -3.29
C SER A 130 4.69 14.59 -4.03
N THR A 131 5.41 14.42 -5.14
CA THR A 131 5.44 15.38 -6.24
C THR A 131 4.05 15.40 -6.89
N ALA A 132 3.55 16.58 -7.26
CA ALA A 132 2.20 16.70 -7.81
C ALA A 132 2.02 15.74 -9.02
N PRO A 133 0.95 14.92 -9.06
CA PRO A 133 0.73 13.98 -10.16
C PRO A 133 0.52 14.72 -11.47
N SER A 134 0.92 14.09 -12.58
CA SER A 134 0.77 14.67 -13.93
C SER A 134 -0.65 14.49 -14.51
N SER A 135 -1.52 13.75 -13.83
CA SER A 135 -2.89 13.41 -14.24
C SER A 135 -3.88 13.53 -13.06
N PRO A 136 -5.20 13.58 -13.32
CA PRO A 136 -6.21 13.48 -12.26
C PRO A 136 -5.99 12.23 -11.41
N LEU A 137 -6.05 12.39 -10.09
CA LEU A 137 -5.74 11.36 -9.10
C LEU A 137 -6.93 11.18 -8.16
N VAL A 138 -7.52 9.98 -8.17
CA VAL A 138 -8.62 9.59 -7.28
C VAL A 138 -8.07 9.06 -5.96
N PHE A 139 -8.65 9.51 -4.83
CA PHE A 139 -8.19 9.22 -3.47
C PHE A 139 -9.25 8.56 -2.58
N ASP A 140 -9.22 7.23 -2.48
CA ASP A 140 -10.15 6.51 -1.61
C ASP A 140 -9.56 6.37 -0.20
N LEU A 141 -10.02 7.19 0.76
CA LEU A 141 -9.51 7.21 2.13
C LEU A 141 -10.55 6.70 3.13
N LYS A 142 -10.21 5.66 3.89
CA LYS A 142 -11.07 5.09 4.94
C LYS A 142 -10.35 5.05 6.29
N CYS A 143 -11.05 5.40 7.37
CA CYS A 143 -10.54 5.25 8.74
C CYS A 143 -10.99 3.91 9.33
N HIS A 144 -10.24 3.31 10.27
CA HIS A 144 -10.72 2.12 10.99
C HIS A 144 -11.64 2.49 12.14
N ASP A 145 -11.25 3.52 12.91
CA ASP A 145 -11.96 3.91 14.12
C ASP A 145 -12.68 5.25 13.95
N ARG A 146 -13.95 5.28 14.33
CA ARG A 146 -14.77 6.49 14.27
C ARG A 146 -14.41 7.49 15.37
N ASP A 147 -13.86 7.04 16.50
CA ASP A 147 -13.52 7.91 17.62
C ASP A 147 -12.21 8.69 17.36
N ILE A 148 -11.32 8.16 16.50
CA ILE A 148 -10.08 8.83 16.05
C ILE A 148 -10.36 9.95 15.04
N LEU A 149 -11.58 10.00 14.47
CA LEU A 149 -12.00 11.09 13.60
C LEU A 149 -12.05 12.44 14.32
N GLU A 150 -12.02 12.51 15.66
CA GLU A 150 -12.29 13.79 16.33
C GLU A 150 -11.20 14.87 16.24
N THR A 151 -9.93 14.60 15.88
CA THR A 151 -8.97 15.72 15.64
C THR A 151 -7.80 15.45 14.68
N SER A 152 -7.01 14.39 14.86
CA SER A 152 -5.75 14.22 14.11
C SER A 152 -5.95 13.81 12.66
N TRP A 153 -6.84 12.85 12.39
CA TRP A 153 -7.09 12.33 11.04
C TRP A 153 -7.60 13.43 10.08
N PHE A 154 -8.56 14.26 10.50
CA PHE A 154 -9.02 15.38 9.69
C PHE A 154 -7.97 16.46 9.48
N SER A 155 -7.11 16.74 10.48
CA SER A 155 -6.01 17.69 10.32
C SER A 155 -5.01 17.18 9.27
N GLU A 156 -4.64 15.91 9.34
CA GLU A 156 -3.74 15.26 8.38
C GLU A 156 -4.37 15.22 6.98
N LEU A 157 -5.69 14.97 6.88
CA LEU A 157 -6.43 15.07 5.63
C LEU A 157 -6.37 16.47 5.06
N ASN A 158 -6.68 17.50 5.85
CA ASN A 158 -6.64 18.88 5.39
C ASN A 158 -5.25 19.27 4.90
N GLU A 159 -4.20 18.88 5.62
CA GLU A 159 -2.82 19.09 5.18
C GLU A 159 -2.54 18.39 3.85
N LEU A 160 -2.96 17.13 3.69
CA LEU A 160 -2.86 16.40 2.43
C LEU A 160 -3.56 17.17 1.30
N LEU A 161 -4.83 17.53 1.48
CA LEU A 161 -5.64 18.23 0.48
C LEU A 161 -5.01 19.55 0.02
N THR A 162 -4.36 20.29 0.92
CA THR A 162 -3.62 21.51 0.53
C THR A 162 -2.44 21.22 -0.39
N LYS A 163 -1.77 20.07 -0.25
CA LYS A 163 -0.64 19.65 -1.10
C LYS A 163 -1.09 19.16 -2.48
N ILE A 164 -2.29 18.59 -2.59
CA ILE A 164 -2.80 17.96 -3.82
C ILE A 164 -3.86 18.80 -4.57
N ASN A 165 -3.98 20.09 -4.26
CA ASN A 165 -5.02 21.03 -4.69
C ASN A 165 -5.27 21.19 -6.21
N LYS A 166 -4.50 20.52 -7.08
CA LYS A 166 -4.68 20.48 -8.54
C LYS A 166 -5.29 19.17 -9.06
N SER A 167 -5.60 18.22 -8.19
CA SER A 167 -6.15 16.90 -8.57
C SER A 167 -7.67 16.87 -8.41
N GLU A 168 -8.36 16.05 -9.19
CA GLU A 168 -9.78 15.73 -8.97
C GLU A 168 -9.89 14.70 -7.83
N ILE A 169 -10.21 15.18 -6.63
CA ILE A 169 -10.20 14.37 -5.41
C ILE A 169 -11.63 13.90 -5.12
N SER A 170 -11.90 12.60 -5.29
CA SER A 170 -13.09 11.96 -4.72
C SER A 170 -12.70 11.32 -3.40
N ILE A 171 -13.32 11.72 -2.29
CA ILE A 171 -13.06 11.16 -0.95
C ILE A 171 -14.27 10.33 -0.54
N GLU A 172 -14.10 9.02 -0.41
CA GLU A 172 -15.12 8.13 0.14
C GLU A 172 -14.83 7.79 1.60
N ILE A 173 -15.45 8.53 2.53
CA ILE A 173 -15.40 8.21 3.96
C ILE A 173 -16.41 7.08 4.22
N GLY A 174 -15.91 5.86 4.41
CA GLY A 174 -16.72 4.74 4.90
C GLY A 174 -16.99 4.91 6.40
N LEU A 175 -18.27 4.95 6.78
CA LEU A 175 -18.76 5.00 8.16
C LEU A 175 -19.17 3.63 8.69
#